data_AF-A0A8J4CHU7-F1
#
_entry.id   AF-A0A8J4CHU7-F1
#
_cell.length_a   1.000
_cell.length_b   1.000
_cell.length_c   1.000
_cell.angle_alpha   90.00
_cell.angle_beta   90.00
_cell.angle_gamma   90.00
#
_symmetry.space_group_name_H-M   'P 1'
#
loop_
_entity.id
_entity.type
_entity.pdbx_description
1 polymer ?
#
loop_
_entity_poly.entity_id
_entity_poly.type
_entity_poly.pdbx_seq_one_letter_code
_entity_poly.pdbx_strand_id
1 'polypeptide(L)'
;ARAQSFAKDAILEYRELLSVAFSLTQVLASLVQHDPKYSAVHSIFNSTAPALISAAPLSHISSLQLAPAGVVRDVYPWGGNEKLLGFDLMRDPQIAPSVLFAISNRNISLEGPVQSPFFGGGDGSDSSTSNGSSIQNDGGSASGSGGEHIPNVLIVRKAIHVPVTDRGDTFQRPDEPNSVCGSRCEYDNITGTKFWGLAAVIVRLDLLQVSMGGAMVPLPLRTLAAMGYRYKLLAPEWNYNRDGDGGGDGEGVRSQVVVESSKPLRSQSVHSDVELGPGAQ
;
A
#
# COMPACT_ATOMS: atom_id res chain seq x y z
N ALA A 1 1.36 31.00 -5.32
CA ALA A 1 1.89 31.01 -3.95
C ALA A 1 1.05 30.14 -3.01
N ARG A 2 -0.18 30.54 -2.61
CA ARG A 2 -0.98 29.80 -1.60
C ARG A 2 -1.29 28.34 -1.96
N ALA A 3 -1.73 28.05 -3.19
CA ALA A 3 -1.98 26.68 -3.65
C ALA A 3 -0.71 25.79 -3.65
N GLN A 4 0.45 26.39 -3.95
CA GLN A 4 1.72 25.68 -3.95
C GLN A 4 2.17 25.34 -2.53
N SER A 5 1.96 26.23 -1.56
CA SER A 5 2.21 25.92 -0.15
C SER A 5 1.35 24.75 0.31
N PHE A 6 0.04 24.79 0.03
CA PHE A 6 -0.85 23.67 0.37
C PHE A 6 -0.48 22.35 -0.32
N ALA A 7 -0.05 22.41 -1.59
CA ALA A 7 0.44 21.22 -2.29
C ALA A 7 1.71 20.65 -1.63
N LYS A 8 2.66 21.51 -1.23
CA LYS A 8 3.88 21.10 -0.52
C LYS A 8 3.57 20.50 0.84
N ASP A 9 2.66 21.13 1.60
CA ASP A 9 2.24 20.62 2.91
C ASP A 9 1.56 19.25 2.76
N ALA A 10 0.71 19.08 1.74
CA ALA A 10 0.11 17.78 1.42
C ALA A 10 1.19 16.72 1.18
N ILE A 11 2.18 17.03 0.33
CA ILE A 11 3.25 16.10 -0.03
C ILE A 11 4.05 15.66 1.20
N LEU A 12 4.38 16.59 2.10
CA LEU A 12 5.10 16.28 3.34
C LEU A 12 4.29 15.33 4.24
N GLU A 13 2.99 15.55 4.35
CA GLU A 13 2.10 14.69 5.12
C GLU A 13 1.97 13.28 4.52
N TYR A 14 1.82 13.18 3.19
CA TYR A 14 1.84 11.88 2.50
C TYR A 14 3.15 11.14 2.72
N ARG A 15 4.28 11.86 2.68
CA ARG A 15 5.59 11.27 2.92
C ARG A 15 5.72 10.74 4.34
N GLU A 16 5.25 11.50 5.34
CA GLU A 16 5.26 11.05 6.74
C GLU A 16 4.39 9.82 6.93
N LEU A 17 3.19 9.82 6.35
CA LEU A 17 2.29 8.69 6.37
C LEU A 17 2.92 7.42 5.77
N LEU A 18 3.56 7.56 4.61
CA LEU A 18 4.27 6.47 3.95
C LEU A 18 5.42 5.95 4.81
N SER A 19 6.18 6.85 5.45
CA SER A 19 7.28 6.48 6.35
C SER A 19 6.80 5.64 7.54
N VAL A 20 5.68 6.04 8.17
CA VAL A 20 5.09 5.29 9.28
C VAL A 20 4.54 3.94 8.80
N ALA A 21 3.77 3.93 7.70
CA ALA A 21 3.25 2.68 7.13
C ALA A 21 4.37 1.71 6.77
N PHE A 22 5.45 2.21 6.16
CA PHE A 22 6.63 1.43 5.89
C PHE A 22 7.26 0.86 7.16
N SER A 23 7.47 1.70 8.18
CA SER A 23 8.03 1.26 9.47
C SER A 23 7.21 0.14 10.10
N LEU A 24 5.88 0.20 10.00
CA LEU A 24 5.00 -0.87 10.49
C LEU A 24 5.16 -2.16 9.68
N THR A 25 5.25 -2.10 8.35
CA THR A 25 5.54 -3.31 7.55
C THR A 25 6.90 -3.93 7.91
N GLN A 26 7.87 -3.10 8.29
CA GLN A 26 9.18 -3.57 8.74
C GLN A 26 9.11 -4.27 10.09
N VAL A 27 8.38 -3.70 11.05
CA VAL A 27 8.15 -4.37 12.34
C VAL A 27 7.49 -5.73 12.12
N LEU A 28 6.43 -5.79 11.32
CA LEU A 28 5.76 -7.05 10.99
C LEU A 28 6.70 -8.06 10.32
N ALA A 29 7.53 -7.62 9.37
CA ALA A 29 8.52 -8.48 8.73
C ALA A 29 9.54 -9.03 9.74
N SER A 30 10.01 -8.20 10.67
CA SER A 30 10.94 -8.62 11.73
C SER A 30 10.31 -9.64 12.69
N LEU A 31 9.03 -9.52 13.02
CA LEU A 31 8.31 -10.51 13.82
C LEU A 31 8.30 -11.88 13.13
N VAL A 32 8.03 -11.90 11.82
CA VAL A 32 8.07 -13.13 11.02
C VAL A 32 9.48 -13.70 10.91
N GLN A 33 10.49 -12.85 10.74
CA GLN A 33 11.89 -13.30 10.66
C GLN A 33 12.40 -13.86 11.99
N HIS A 34 11.86 -13.42 13.13
CA HIS A 34 12.25 -13.90 14.45
C HIS A 34 11.79 -15.34 14.72
N ASP A 35 10.52 -15.65 14.45
CA ASP A 35 9.99 -17.02 14.48
C ASP A 35 9.05 -17.19 13.28
N PRO A 36 9.52 -17.82 12.18
CA PRO A 36 8.74 -17.88 10.95
C PRO A 36 7.59 -18.87 11.01
N LYS A 37 7.45 -19.68 12.07
CA LYS A 37 6.33 -20.61 12.19
C LYS A 37 5.03 -19.84 12.27
N TYR A 38 4.10 -20.13 11.37
CA TYR A 38 2.84 -19.38 11.29
C TYR A 38 2.07 -19.33 12.63
N SER A 39 2.06 -20.42 13.40
CA SER A 39 1.41 -20.45 14.72
C SER A 39 2.00 -19.45 15.72
N ALA A 40 3.32 -19.26 15.71
CA ALA A 40 4.02 -18.27 16.52
C ALA A 40 3.73 -16.84 16.01
N VAL A 41 3.83 -16.64 14.69
CA VAL A 41 3.54 -15.37 14.02
C VAL A 41 2.10 -14.90 14.30
N HIS A 42 1.12 -15.80 14.16
CA HIS A 42 -0.29 -15.51 14.41
C HIS A 42 -0.53 -15.03 15.85
N SER A 43 0.08 -15.72 16.82
CA SER A 43 -0.03 -15.38 18.24
C SER A 43 0.59 -14.02 18.56
N ILE A 44 1.80 -13.75 18.05
CA ILE A 44 2.47 -12.46 18.28
C ILE A 44 1.77 -11.32 17.54
N PHE A 45 1.22 -11.57 16.35
CA PHE A 45 0.45 -10.58 15.60
C PHE A 45 -0.81 -10.16 16.37
N ASN A 46 -1.60 -11.12 16.86
CA ASN A 46 -2.83 -10.82 17.60
C ASN A 46 -2.59 -9.99 18.88
N SER A 47 -1.46 -10.21 19.54
CA SER A 47 -1.09 -9.44 20.74
C SER A 47 -0.45 -8.08 20.42
N THR A 48 0.29 -7.97 19.32
CA THR A 48 1.11 -6.79 19.00
C THR A 48 0.39 -5.80 18.09
N ALA A 49 -0.45 -6.27 17.16
CA ALA A 49 -1.16 -5.40 16.20
C ALA A 49 -2.04 -4.32 16.86
N PRO A 50 -2.79 -4.59 17.96
CA PRO A 50 -3.51 -3.55 18.70
C PRO A 50 -2.60 -2.45 19.23
N ALA A 51 -1.44 -2.83 19.78
CA ALA A 51 -0.46 -1.89 20.30
C ALA A 51 0.20 -1.07 19.18
N LEU A 52 0.51 -1.70 18.05
CA LEU A 52 1.09 -1.02 16.88
C LEU A 52 0.15 0.04 16.30
N ILE A 53 -1.13 -0.29 16.12
CA ILE A 53 -2.12 0.70 15.64
C ILE A 53 -2.32 1.81 16.68
N SER A 54 -2.38 1.48 17.97
CA SER A 54 -2.58 2.48 19.02
C SER A 54 -1.38 3.43 19.20
N ALA A 55 -0.17 2.94 18.94
CA ALA A 55 1.06 3.72 19.00
C ALA A 55 1.33 4.51 17.70
N ALA A 56 0.74 4.11 16.57
CA ALA A 56 0.90 4.82 15.33
C ALA A 56 0.17 6.17 15.39
N PRO A 57 0.81 7.29 14.99
CA PRO A 57 0.18 8.60 14.95
C PRO A 57 -0.91 8.71 13.86
N LEU A 58 -1.15 7.63 13.11
CA LEU A 58 -2.08 7.58 11.99
C LEU A 58 -3.42 7.00 12.44
N SER A 59 -4.41 7.87 12.68
CA SER A 59 -5.83 7.46 12.80
C SER A 59 -6.43 6.90 11.49
N HIS A 60 -5.59 6.78 10.45
CA HIS A 60 -5.97 6.52 9.06
C HIS A 60 -5.51 5.15 8.57
N ILE A 61 -4.77 4.39 9.40
CA ILE A 61 -4.50 2.98 9.15
C ILE A 61 -5.82 2.23 9.24
N SER A 62 -6.26 1.70 8.11
CA SER A 62 -7.46 0.89 8.00
C SER A 62 -7.23 -0.53 8.49
N SER A 63 -6.06 -1.10 8.16
CA SER A 63 -5.69 -2.43 8.62
C SER A 63 -4.18 -2.72 8.49
N LEU A 64 -3.67 -3.50 9.42
CA LEU A 64 -2.44 -4.30 9.31
C LEU A 64 -2.81 -5.70 8.83
N GLN A 65 -1.98 -6.30 7.98
CA GLN A 65 -2.23 -7.63 7.43
C GLN A 65 -0.96 -8.48 7.36
N LEU A 66 -1.13 -9.79 7.54
CA LEU A 66 -0.15 -10.79 7.13
C LEU A 66 -0.79 -11.78 6.16
N ALA A 67 -0.07 -12.06 5.09
CA ALA A 67 -0.49 -12.95 4.02
C ALA A 67 0.54 -14.06 3.78
N PRO A 68 0.56 -15.13 4.61
CA PRO A 68 1.41 -16.28 4.35
C PRO A 68 1.12 -16.85 2.97
N ALA A 69 2.18 -17.15 2.21
CA ALA A 69 2.09 -17.63 0.83
C ALA A 69 1.25 -16.75 -0.14
N GLY A 70 0.96 -15.50 0.22
CA GLY A 70 0.13 -14.58 -0.58
C GLY A 70 -1.36 -14.58 -0.25
N VAL A 71 -1.82 -15.41 0.69
CA VAL A 71 -3.23 -15.44 1.13
C VAL A 71 -3.34 -14.72 2.46
N VAL A 72 -4.20 -13.70 2.56
CA VAL A 72 -4.39 -12.93 3.79
C VAL A 72 -5.00 -13.83 4.87
N ARG A 73 -4.29 -13.99 6.00
CA ARG A 73 -4.73 -14.82 7.13
C ARG A 73 -4.86 -14.06 8.43
N ASP A 74 -4.08 -13.00 8.59
CA ASP A 74 -4.16 -12.12 9.74
C ASP A 74 -4.55 -10.72 9.30
N VAL A 75 -5.53 -10.14 9.99
CA VAL A 75 -5.98 -8.77 9.77
C VAL A 75 -6.33 -8.10 11.09
N TYR A 76 -5.89 -6.86 11.27
CA TYR A 76 -6.27 -6.05 12.42
C TYR A 76 -6.42 -4.57 12.03
N PRO A 77 -7.49 -3.86 12.43
CA PRO A 77 -8.63 -4.37 13.19
C PRO A 77 -9.46 -5.35 12.35
N TRP A 78 -10.14 -6.28 13.01
CA TRP A 78 -11.04 -7.23 12.35
C TRP A 78 -12.28 -6.53 11.77
N GLY A 79 -12.92 -5.69 12.58
CA GLY A 79 -14.17 -5.02 12.24
C GLY A 79 -14.05 -4.17 10.97
N GLY A 80 -14.84 -4.51 9.95
CA GLY A 80 -14.87 -3.82 8.66
C GLY A 80 -13.83 -4.30 7.64
N ASN A 81 -12.99 -5.28 8.00
CA ASN A 81 -11.95 -5.85 7.15
C ASN A 81 -12.11 -7.37 6.94
N GLU A 82 -13.26 -7.94 7.31
CA GLU A 82 -13.49 -9.39 7.34
C GLU A 82 -13.36 -10.03 5.95
N LYS A 83 -13.80 -9.31 4.92
CA LYS A 83 -13.72 -9.73 3.51
C LYS A 83 -12.30 -9.88 2.98
N LEU A 84 -11.30 -9.37 3.70
CA LEU A 84 -9.89 -9.51 3.31
C LEU A 84 -9.35 -10.89 3.66
N LEU A 85 -9.97 -11.63 4.58
CA LEU A 85 -9.47 -12.93 5.01
C LEU A 85 -9.71 -14.02 3.97
N GLY A 86 -8.67 -14.83 3.75
CA GLY A 86 -8.66 -15.83 2.69
C GLY A 86 -8.47 -15.24 1.30
N PHE A 87 -8.29 -13.93 1.18
CA PHE A 87 -8.09 -13.29 -0.12
C PHE A 87 -6.68 -13.60 -0.66
N ASP A 88 -6.62 -14.14 -1.87
CA ASP A 88 -5.37 -14.45 -2.57
C ASP A 88 -4.89 -13.25 -3.39
N LEU A 89 -3.86 -12.59 -2.87
CA LEU A 89 -3.29 -11.37 -3.43
C LEU A 89 -2.62 -11.57 -4.80
N MET A 90 -2.24 -12.80 -5.17
CA MET A 90 -1.54 -13.07 -6.42
C MET A 90 -2.48 -13.51 -7.55
N ARG A 91 -3.74 -13.86 -7.22
CA ARG A 91 -4.75 -14.23 -8.22
C ARG A 91 -5.60 -13.06 -8.69
N ASP A 92 -5.63 -11.98 -7.91
CA ASP A 92 -6.36 -10.79 -8.29
C ASP A 92 -5.59 -10.02 -9.38
N PRO A 93 -6.18 -9.77 -10.57
CA PRO A 93 -5.47 -9.16 -11.68
C PRO A 93 -5.09 -7.68 -11.45
N GLN A 94 -5.76 -6.99 -10.51
CA GLN A 94 -5.46 -5.60 -10.17
C GLN A 94 -4.29 -5.53 -9.17
N ILE A 95 -4.22 -6.47 -8.24
CA ILE A 95 -3.25 -6.45 -7.13
C ILE A 95 -2.00 -7.29 -7.45
N ALA A 96 -2.13 -8.37 -8.22
CA ALA A 96 -1.04 -9.31 -8.49
C ALA A 96 0.23 -8.65 -9.06
N PRO A 97 0.17 -7.65 -9.98
CA PRO A 97 1.39 -7.03 -10.50
C PRO A 97 2.25 -6.37 -9.41
N SER A 98 1.63 -5.64 -8.46
CA SER A 98 2.37 -4.97 -7.38
C SER A 98 2.96 -6.00 -6.40
N VAL A 99 2.22 -7.07 -6.13
CA VAL A 99 2.63 -8.15 -5.24
C VAL A 99 3.80 -8.93 -5.83
N LEU A 100 3.71 -9.33 -7.09
CA LEU A 100 4.78 -10.05 -7.77
C LEU A 100 6.04 -9.18 -7.92
N PHE A 101 5.88 -7.87 -8.10
CA PHE A 101 6.99 -6.93 -8.06
C PHE A 101 7.67 -6.91 -6.69
N ALA A 102 6.90 -6.78 -5.59
CA ALA A 102 7.44 -6.77 -4.23
C ALA A 102 8.25 -8.05 -3.92
N ILE A 103 7.71 -9.20 -4.36
CA ILE A 103 8.37 -10.50 -4.17
C ILE A 103 9.66 -10.55 -4.97
N SER A 104 9.62 -10.25 -6.27
CA SER A 104 10.79 -10.32 -7.16
C SER A 104 11.93 -9.44 -6.67
N ASN A 105 11.61 -8.23 -6.24
CA ASN A 105 12.62 -7.26 -5.79
C ASN A 105 12.96 -7.38 -4.31
N ARG A 106 12.32 -8.32 -3.59
CA ARG A 106 12.50 -8.54 -2.14
C ARG A 106 12.34 -7.25 -1.32
N ASN A 107 11.50 -6.34 -1.82
CA ASN A 107 11.40 -4.98 -1.34
C ASN A 107 9.94 -4.55 -1.18
N ILE A 108 9.73 -3.29 -0.83
CA ILE A 108 8.42 -2.70 -0.61
C ILE A 108 7.76 -2.41 -1.95
N SER A 109 6.47 -2.68 -2.05
CA SER A 109 5.61 -2.11 -3.08
C SER A 109 4.64 -1.12 -2.45
N LEU A 110 4.46 0.01 -3.11
CA LEU A 110 3.37 0.95 -2.89
C LEU A 110 2.31 0.77 -3.97
N GLU A 111 1.06 0.55 -3.57
CA GLU A 111 -0.06 0.46 -4.47
C GLU A 111 -1.13 1.49 -4.08
N GLY A 112 -1.70 2.15 -5.08
CA GLY A 112 -2.83 3.04 -4.90
C GLY A 112 -2.56 4.49 -5.28
N PRO A 113 -3.62 5.29 -5.44
CA PRO A 113 -4.95 5.03 -4.88
C PRO A 113 -5.79 4.03 -5.68
N VAL A 114 -6.09 2.87 -5.09
CA VAL A 114 -6.96 1.88 -5.75
C VAL A 114 -8.40 2.06 -5.28
N GLN A 115 -9.32 2.06 -6.25
CA GLN A 115 -10.75 1.89 -6.02
C GLN A 115 -10.98 0.40 -5.94
N SER A 116 -11.23 -0.12 -4.75
CA SER A 116 -11.39 -1.55 -4.57
C SER A 116 -12.78 -1.88 -4.02
N PRO A 117 -13.53 -2.79 -4.67
CA PRO A 117 -14.79 -3.32 -4.14
C PRO A 117 -14.55 -4.08 -2.83
N PHE A 118 -13.30 -4.41 -2.50
CA PHE A 118 -12.95 -4.95 -1.18
C PHE A 118 -12.96 -3.92 -0.06
N PHE A 119 -13.25 -2.63 -0.33
CA PHE A 119 -13.43 -1.63 0.73
C PHE A 119 -14.75 -0.84 0.63
N GLY A 120 -15.47 -0.90 -0.49
CA GLY A 120 -16.91 -0.56 -0.57
C GLY A 120 -17.78 -1.80 -0.34
N GLY A 121 -18.94 -1.71 0.28
CA GLY A 121 -19.96 -2.73 0.01
C GLY A 121 -20.43 -2.59 -1.45
N GLY A 122 -21.07 -3.61 -1.99
CA GLY A 122 -21.58 -3.57 -3.36
C GLY A 122 -20.81 -4.48 -4.32
N ASP A 123 -21.55 -5.37 -4.97
CA ASP A 123 -21.07 -6.27 -5.99
C ASP A 123 -20.75 -5.55 -7.30
N GLY A 124 -19.82 -6.12 -8.07
CA GLY A 124 -19.97 -6.29 -9.51
C GLY A 124 -19.87 -5.07 -10.44
N SER A 125 -18.95 -5.20 -11.40
CA SER A 125 -18.93 -4.53 -12.73
C SER A 125 -18.70 -3.02 -12.77
N ASP A 126 -17.45 -2.61 -12.99
CA ASP A 126 -17.02 -2.19 -14.33
C ASP A 126 -15.50 -2.04 -14.41
N SER A 127 -14.90 -2.87 -15.25
CA SER A 127 -13.48 -2.89 -15.57
C SER A 127 -13.14 -1.80 -16.58
N SER A 128 -12.52 -0.73 -16.13
CA SER A 128 -11.66 0.09 -17.00
C SER A 128 -10.21 -0.06 -16.54
N THR A 129 -9.43 -0.71 -17.40
CA THR A 129 -7.98 -0.85 -17.33
C THR A 129 -7.32 0.54 -17.43
N SER A 130 -6.81 1.04 -16.32
CA SER A 130 -5.78 2.07 -16.31
C SER A 130 -4.63 1.60 -15.42
N ASN A 131 -3.47 1.33 -16.02
CA ASN A 131 -2.22 0.94 -15.35
C ASN A 131 -1.59 2.06 -14.48
N GLY A 132 -2.36 3.10 -14.15
CA GLY A 132 -2.01 4.15 -13.21
C GLY A 132 -3.20 4.42 -12.30
N SER A 133 -3.09 3.98 -11.05
CA SER A 133 -4.07 4.30 -10.01
C SER A 133 -3.97 5.78 -9.66
N SER A 134 -5.02 6.55 -9.96
CA SER A 134 -5.05 7.99 -9.68
C SER A 134 -6.33 8.46 -9.02
N ILE A 135 -6.21 9.28 -7.98
CA ILE A 135 -7.34 10.11 -7.50
C ILE A 135 -7.38 11.36 -8.36
N GLN A 136 -8.51 11.66 -8.96
CA GLN A 136 -8.76 12.94 -9.63
C GLN A 136 -10.03 13.57 -9.04
N ASN A 137 -9.96 14.86 -8.69
CA ASN A 137 -11.16 15.63 -8.37
C ASN A 137 -11.55 16.49 -9.57
N ASP A 138 -12.70 16.19 -10.19
CA ASP A 138 -13.20 16.90 -11.38
C ASP A 138 -13.97 18.19 -11.07
N GLY A 139 -14.13 18.56 -9.79
CA GLY A 139 -14.69 19.86 -9.40
C GLY A 139 -16.20 20.01 -9.65
N GLY A 140 -16.92 18.91 -9.88
CA GLY A 140 -18.38 18.89 -9.99
C GLY A 140 -19.07 19.07 -8.65
N SER A 141 -20.11 19.92 -8.61
CA SER A 141 -20.99 20.10 -7.45
C SER A 141 -21.54 18.75 -6.98
N ALA A 142 -21.37 18.47 -5.69
CA ALA A 142 -22.06 17.40 -5.00
C ALA A 142 -23.58 17.64 -5.07
N SER A 143 -24.25 17.00 -6.02
CA SER A 143 -25.70 16.83 -6.03
C SER A 143 -25.99 15.34 -5.86
N GLY A 144 -26.89 15.05 -4.92
CA GLY A 144 -27.03 13.73 -4.31
C GLY A 144 -27.46 12.61 -5.25
N SER A 145 -26.91 11.44 -4.98
CA SER A 145 -27.59 10.15 -5.01
C SER A 145 -26.82 9.21 -4.10
N GLY A 146 -27.50 8.30 -3.39
CA GLY A 146 -26.90 7.33 -2.46
C GLY A 146 -26.07 6.26 -3.16
N GLY A 147 -25.07 6.67 -3.93
CA GLY A 147 -24.04 5.81 -4.48
C GLY A 147 -23.01 5.48 -3.41
N GLU A 148 -22.75 4.19 -3.24
CA GLU A 148 -21.77 3.67 -2.30
C GLU A 148 -20.39 4.25 -2.59
N HIS A 149 -19.81 4.94 -1.59
CA HIS A 149 -18.52 5.61 -1.74
C HIS A 149 -17.42 4.55 -1.75
N ILE A 150 -16.85 4.27 -2.93
CA ILE A 150 -15.67 3.40 -3.05
C ILE A 150 -14.49 4.13 -2.42
N PRO A 151 -13.91 3.63 -1.33
CA PRO A 151 -12.88 4.36 -0.62
C PRO A 151 -11.55 4.27 -1.38
N ASN A 152 -10.84 5.39 -1.41
CA ASN A 152 -9.50 5.50 -1.92
C ASN A 152 -8.52 4.95 -0.89
N VAL A 153 -7.86 3.85 -1.22
CA VAL A 153 -6.87 3.23 -0.34
C VAL A 153 -5.47 3.27 -0.93
N LEU A 154 -4.51 3.50 -0.05
CA LEU A 154 -3.09 3.33 -0.29
C LEU A 154 -2.64 2.08 0.45
N ILE A 155 -1.90 1.21 -0.23
CA ILE A 155 -1.46 -0.06 0.31
C ILE A 155 0.06 -0.10 0.25
N VAL A 156 0.69 -0.18 1.42
CA VAL A 156 2.14 -0.39 1.56
C VAL A 156 2.35 -1.86 1.87
N ARG A 157 3.10 -2.57 1.03
CA ARG A 157 3.37 -4.00 1.18
C ARG A 157 4.86 -4.26 1.22
N LYS A 158 5.27 -5.22 2.03
CA LYS A 158 6.64 -5.76 2.05
C LYS A 158 6.60 -7.27 1.85
N ALA A 159 7.35 -7.76 0.87
CA ALA A 159 7.61 -9.19 0.75
C ALA A 159 8.58 -9.65 1.84
N ILE A 160 8.22 -10.74 2.52
CA ILE A 160 9.02 -11.29 3.62
C ILE A 160 9.71 -12.56 3.11
N HIS A 161 11.04 -12.51 3.11
CA HIS A 161 11.89 -13.66 2.88
C HIS A 161 12.61 -14.00 4.17
N VAL A 162 12.69 -15.29 4.47
CA VAL A 162 13.25 -15.81 5.72
C VAL A 162 14.43 -16.71 5.39
N PRO A 163 15.58 -16.58 6.08
CA PRO A 163 16.69 -17.52 5.96
C PRO A 163 16.26 -18.92 6.38
N VAL A 164 16.56 -19.94 5.57
CA VAL A 164 16.21 -21.34 5.88
C VAL A 164 17.38 -22.27 5.62
N THR A 165 17.50 -23.28 6.49
CA THR A 165 18.45 -24.39 6.31
C THR A 165 17.84 -25.54 5.52
N ASP A 166 16.53 -25.77 5.67
CA ASP A 166 15.77 -26.75 4.90
C ASP A 166 14.99 -26.08 3.76
N ARG A 167 15.28 -26.48 2.52
CA ARG A 167 14.58 -26.00 1.33
C ARG A 167 13.11 -26.43 1.32
N GLY A 168 12.79 -27.55 1.99
CA GLY A 168 11.46 -28.10 2.13
C GLY A 168 10.59 -27.38 3.18
N ASP A 169 11.16 -26.47 3.96
CA ASP A 169 10.42 -25.83 5.06
C ASP A 169 9.17 -25.09 4.55
N THR A 170 8.03 -25.40 5.12
CA THR A 170 6.73 -24.79 4.79
C THR A 170 6.36 -23.68 5.76
N PHE A 171 7.18 -23.45 6.78
CA PHE A 171 6.94 -22.53 7.90
C PHE A 171 5.65 -22.85 8.69
N GLN A 172 5.17 -24.09 8.59
CA GLN A 172 3.87 -24.52 9.14
C GLN A 172 2.70 -23.61 8.71
N ARG A 173 2.81 -23.02 7.51
CA ARG A 173 1.75 -22.16 6.95
C ARG A 173 0.49 -22.99 6.68
N PRO A 174 -0.70 -22.39 6.83
CA PRO A 174 -1.95 -23.05 6.49
C PRO A 174 -2.15 -23.21 4.98
N ASP A 175 -1.46 -22.39 4.18
CA ASP A 175 -1.56 -22.32 2.73
C ASP A 175 -0.35 -22.93 2.03
N GLU A 176 -0.62 -23.61 0.92
CA GLU A 176 0.42 -24.06 0.01
C GLU A 176 1.06 -22.87 -0.73
N PRO A 177 2.34 -22.97 -1.12
CA PRO A 177 2.98 -21.96 -1.96
C PRO A 177 2.17 -21.66 -3.22
N ASN A 178 1.92 -20.38 -3.48
CA ASN A 178 1.09 -19.99 -4.61
C ASN A 178 1.80 -20.28 -5.95
N SER A 179 1.18 -21.14 -6.77
CA SER A 179 1.69 -21.50 -8.10
C SER A 179 1.91 -20.31 -9.04
N VAL A 180 1.17 -19.20 -8.86
CA VAL A 180 1.34 -17.98 -9.68
C VAL A 180 2.70 -17.33 -9.45
N CYS A 181 3.25 -17.48 -8.24
CA CYS A 181 4.54 -16.89 -7.91
C CYS A 181 5.71 -17.53 -8.67
N GLY A 182 5.61 -18.84 -8.94
CA GLY A 182 6.65 -19.65 -9.57
C GLY A 182 7.98 -19.58 -8.81
N SER A 183 9.09 -19.50 -9.55
CA SER A 183 10.45 -19.47 -9.02
C SER A 183 10.75 -18.30 -8.06
N ARG A 184 9.95 -17.23 -8.08
CA ARG A 184 10.12 -16.07 -7.18
C ARG A 184 9.83 -16.39 -5.72
N CYS A 185 8.99 -17.39 -5.46
CA CYS A 185 8.67 -17.84 -4.11
C CYS A 185 9.49 -19.05 -3.66
N GLU A 186 10.29 -19.62 -4.57
CA GLU A 186 11.13 -20.76 -4.28
C GLU A 186 12.32 -20.36 -3.38
N TYR A 187 13.05 -21.37 -2.94
CA TYR A 187 14.28 -21.15 -2.19
C TYR A 187 15.36 -20.55 -3.10
N ASP A 188 15.94 -19.45 -2.65
CA ASP A 188 17.06 -18.79 -3.32
C ASP A 188 18.37 -19.29 -2.71
N ASN A 189 19.19 -19.93 -3.54
CA ASN A 189 20.47 -20.50 -3.15
C ASN A 189 21.58 -19.45 -2.94
N ILE A 190 21.43 -18.23 -3.50
CA ILE A 190 22.38 -17.13 -3.35
C ILE A 190 22.19 -16.50 -1.97
N THR A 191 20.94 -16.17 -1.63
CA THR A 191 20.63 -15.50 -0.36
C THR A 191 20.38 -16.48 0.79
N GLY A 192 20.15 -17.76 0.48
CA GLY A 192 19.79 -18.77 1.47
C GLY A 192 18.41 -18.53 2.08
N THR A 193 17.52 -17.83 1.38
CA THR A 193 16.21 -17.43 1.89
C THR A 193 15.06 -18.03 1.07
N LYS A 194 13.89 -18.12 1.69
CA LYS A 194 12.65 -18.57 1.06
C LYS A 194 11.53 -17.59 1.34
N PHE A 195 10.62 -17.41 0.39
CA PHE A 195 9.47 -16.54 0.54
C PHE A 195 8.48 -17.09 1.59
N TRP A 196 8.22 -16.29 2.62
CA TRP A 196 7.27 -16.62 3.66
C TRP A 196 5.86 -16.10 3.31
N GLY A 197 5.76 -14.85 2.87
CA GLY A 197 4.49 -14.16 2.66
C GLY A 197 4.66 -12.65 2.56
N LEU A 198 3.58 -11.90 2.71
CA LEU A 198 3.58 -10.43 2.68
C LEU A 198 3.11 -9.85 4.01
N ALA A 199 3.70 -8.73 4.41
CA ALA A 199 3.10 -7.81 5.37
C ALA A 199 2.50 -6.63 4.61
N ALA A 200 1.32 -6.17 5.02
CA ALA A 200 0.69 -5.00 4.43
C ALA A 200 0.15 -4.03 5.48
N VAL A 201 0.21 -2.75 5.15
CA VAL A 201 -0.50 -1.67 5.83
C VAL A 201 -1.42 -1.01 4.81
N ILE A 202 -2.70 -0.97 5.13
CA ILE A 202 -3.72 -0.31 4.32
C ILE A 202 -4.08 1.01 4.99
N VAL A 203 -4.02 2.08 4.22
CA VAL A 203 -4.35 3.43 4.65
C VAL A 203 -5.55 3.90 3.85
N ARG A 204 -6.59 4.39 4.54
CA ARG A 204 -7.72 5.06 3.87
C ARG A 204 -7.40 6.53 3.68
N LEU A 205 -7.31 6.94 2.43
CA LEU A 205 -7.02 8.33 2.06
C LEU A 205 -8.21 9.26 2.34
N ASP A 206 -9.44 8.74 2.31
CA ASP A 206 -10.64 9.56 2.54
C ASP A 206 -10.84 9.98 3.98
N LEU A 207 -10.23 9.23 4.92
CA LEU A 207 -10.30 9.53 6.35
C LEU A 207 -9.20 10.48 6.83
N LEU A 208 -8.20 10.75 5.98
CA LEU A 208 -7.10 11.64 6.32
C LEU A 208 -7.62 13.01 6.74
N GLN A 209 -7.44 13.29 8.03
CA GLN A 209 -7.73 14.55 8.70
C GLN A 209 -6.45 14.99 9.39
N VAL A 210 -6.14 16.28 9.25
CA VAL A 210 -4.98 16.92 9.86
C VAL A 210 -5.41 17.48 11.20
N SER A 211 -4.62 17.28 12.26
CA SER A 211 -4.75 18.12 13.45
C SER A 211 -3.92 19.38 13.25
N MET A 212 -4.57 20.52 12.98
CA MET A 212 -3.92 21.82 13.02
C MET A 212 -4.43 22.62 14.22
N GLY A 213 -3.56 22.85 15.21
CA GLY A 213 -3.89 23.66 16.38
C GLY A 213 -4.99 23.08 17.28
N GLY A 214 -5.16 21.76 17.31
CA GLY A 214 -6.20 21.09 18.09
C GLY A 214 -7.56 20.98 17.38
N ALA A 215 -7.69 21.54 16.17
CA ALA A 215 -8.86 21.34 15.31
C ALA A 215 -8.54 20.31 14.22
N MET A 216 -9.45 19.35 14.03
CA MET A 216 -9.41 18.44 12.88
C MET A 216 -9.81 19.20 11.62
N VAL A 217 -8.87 19.38 10.70
CA VAL A 217 -9.06 20.02 9.39
C VAL A 217 -9.00 18.93 8.32
N PRO A 218 -9.87 18.96 7.29
CA PRO A 218 -9.74 18.06 6.16
C PRO A 218 -8.34 18.17 5.53
N LEU A 219 -7.80 17.07 5.00
CA LEU A 219 -6.56 17.03 4.21
C LEU A 219 -6.25 18.34 3.45
N PRO A 220 -4.97 18.74 3.31
CA PRO A 220 -4.62 19.87 2.44
C PRO A 220 -5.17 19.69 1.01
N LEU A 221 -5.29 18.45 0.52
CA LEU A 221 -5.96 18.14 -0.76
C LEU A 221 -7.47 18.42 -0.75
N ARG A 222 -8.19 18.11 0.34
CA ARG A 222 -9.60 18.49 0.49
C ARG A 222 -9.75 20.01 0.63
N THR A 223 -8.78 20.66 1.26
CA THR A 223 -8.73 22.13 1.33
C THR A 223 -8.50 22.71 -0.07
N LEU A 224 -7.61 22.14 -0.88
CA LEU A 224 -7.41 22.51 -2.29
C LEU A 224 -8.72 22.36 -3.09
N ALA A 225 -9.44 21.24 -2.93
CA ALA A 225 -10.76 21.04 -3.53
C ALA A 225 -11.77 22.11 -3.09
N ALA A 226 -11.87 22.39 -1.79
CA ALA A 226 -12.78 23.40 -1.23
C ALA A 226 -12.44 24.82 -1.72
N MET A 227 -11.17 25.07 -2.04
CA MET A 227 -10.71 26.31 -2.67
C MET A 227 -10.90 26.34 -4.19
N GLY A 228 -11.48 25.29 -4.78
CA GLY A 228 -11.80 25.16 -6.20
C GLY A 228 -10.66 24.64 -7.07
N TYR A 229 -9.55 24.16 -6.49
CA TYR A 229 -8.45 23.55 -7.23
C TYR A 229 -8.74 22.09 -7.55
N ARG A 230 -8.25 21.62 -8.71
CA ARG A 230 -8.19 20.20 -9.04
C ARG A 230 -6.83 19.65 -8.63
N TYR A 231 -6.76 18.36 -8.39
CA TYR A 231 -5.51 17.69 -8.06
C TYR A 231 -5.57 16.25 -8.52
N LYS A 232 -4.40 15.66 -8.74
CA LYS A 232 -4.19 14.28 -9.08
C LYS A 232 -3.11 13.66 -8.20
N LEU A 233 -3.44 12.60 -7.48
CA LEU A 233 -2.44 11.80 -6.75
C LEU A 233 -2.14 10.56 -7.59
N LEU A 234 -0.88 10.35 -7.99
CA LEU A 234 -0.46 9.23 -8.82
C LEU A 234 0.37 8.23 -8.02
N ALA A 235 -0.04 6.97 -8.08
CA ALA A 235 0.82 5.85 -7.70
C ALA A 235 2.07 5.81 -8.61
N PRO A 236 3.19 5.25 -8.13
CA PRO A 236 4.24 4.80 -9.03
C PRO A 236 3.69 3.73 -9.99
N GLU A 237 3.99 3.85 -11.30
CA GLU A 237 3.65 2.81 -12.27
C GLU A 237 4.68 1.67 -12.22
N TRP A 238 4.19 0.44 -12.05
CA TRP A 238 5.02 -0.76 -12.02
C TRP A 238 5.12 -1.37 -13.42
N ASN A 239 6.14 -1.01 -14.20
CA ASN A 239 6.36 -1.59 -15.52
C ASN A 239 7.07 -2.95 -15.46
N TYR A 240 6.32 -4.00 -15.13
CA TYR A 240 6.83 -5.38 -15.03
C TYR A 240 7.53 -5.89 -16.31
N ASN A 241 7.11 -5.42 -17.49
CA ASN A 241 7.68 -5.87 -18.76
C ASN A 241 9.03 -5.23 -19.11
N ARG A 242 9.49 -4.21 -18.36
CA ARG A 242 10.72 -3.47 -18.69
C ARG A 242 11.95 -4.01 -17.96
N ASP A 243 11.77 -4.63 -16.80
CA ASP A 243 12.86 -5.08 -15.92
C ASP A 243 13.06 -6.60 -15.92
N GLY A 244 12.36 -7.33 -16.80
CA GLY A 244 12.40 -8.78 -16.91
C GLY A 244 13.73 -9.37 -17.39
N ASP A 245 14.75 -8.53 -17.65
CA ASP A 245 16.06 -8.96 -18.14
C ASP A 245 17.18 -8.35 -17.29
N GLY A 246 17.27 -8.82 -16.04
CA GLY A 246 18.52 -9.07 -15.30
C GLY A 246 19.57 -7.95 -15.10
N GLY A 247 19.33 -6.69 -15.47
CA GLY A 247 20.41 -5.69 -15.46
C GLY A 247 20.01 -4.23 -15.52
N GLY A 248 18.81 -3.87 -15.06
CA GLY A 248 18.38 -2.47 -14.95
C GLY A 248 18.82 -1.86 -13.62
N ASP A 249 19.78 -0.96 -13.67
CA ASP A 249 20.13 0.01 -12.62
C ASP A 249 18.84 0.58 -12.02
N GLY A 250 18.60 0.27 -10.73
CA GLY A 250 17.34 0.49 -10.04
C GLY A 250 16.89 1.94 -10.04
N GLU A 251 16.20 2.36 -11.09
CA GLU A 251 15.53 3.65 -11.14
C GLU A 251 14.39 3.58 -10.12
N GLY A 252 14.61 4.26 -8.98
CA GLY A 252 13.73 4.21 -7.82
C GLY A 252 12.27 4.42 -8.18
N VAL A 253 11.41 3.68 -7.49
CA VAL A 253 9.95 3.75 -7.57
C VAL A 253 9.48 5.19 -7.36
N ARG A 254 9.04 5.89 -8.41
CA ARG A 254 8.64 7.32 -8.32
C ARG A 254 7.14 7.47 -8.10
N SER A 255 6.75 7.80 -6.88
CA SER A 255 5.38 8.26 -6.60
C SER A 255 5.27 9.75 -6.99
N GLN A 256 4.21 10.15 -7.71
CA GLN A 256 4.04 11.54 -8.15
C GLN A 256 2.74 12.15 -7.62
N VAL A 257 2.80 13.37 -7.10
CA VAL A 257 1.61 14.17 -6.79
C VAL A 257 1.52 15.30 -7.82
N VAL A 258 0.52 15.26 -8.70
CA VAL A 258 0.33 16.27 -9.76
C VAL A 258 -0.84 17.16 -9.39
N VAL A 259 -0.60 18.42 -9.05
CA VAL A 259 -1.67 19.38 -8.71
C VAL A 259 -1.96 20.27 -9.92
N GLU A 260 -3.18 20.21 -10.46
CA GLU A 260 -3.60 21.01 -11.63
C GLU A 260 -4.65 22.07 -11.26
N SER A 261 -4.33 23.35 -11.47
CA SER A 261 -5.29 24.44 -11.23
C SER A 261 -6.40 24.45 -12.29
N SER A 262 -7.66 24.59 -11.86
CA SER A 262 -8.83 24.80 -12.74
C SER A 262 -9.01 26.27 -13.19
N LYS A 263 -8.34 27.21 -12.51
CA LYS A 263 -8.30 28.63 -12.90
C LYS A 263 -7.14 28.87 -13.88
N PRO A 264 -7.26 29.77 -14.86
CA PRO A 264 -6.24 30.06 -15.86
C PRO A 264 -5.04 30.77 -15.21
N LEU A 265 -4.23 29.98 -14.53
CA LEU A 265 -2.86 30.28 -14.19
C LEU A 265 -2.08 29.08 -14.69
N ARG A 266 -1.10 29.36 -15.56
CA ARG A 266 -0.09 28.42 -16.09
C ARG A 266 -0.07 27.10 -15.32
N SER A 267 -0.38 25.99 -15.98
CA SER A 267 -0.13 24.65 -15.46
C SER A 267 1.26 24.59 -14.84
N GLN A 268 1.35 24.38 -13.53
CA GLN A 268 2.62 24.22 -12.83
C GLN A 268 2.58 22.88 -12.14
N SER A 269 3.23 21.91 -12.77
CA SER A 269 3.51 20.59 -12.21
C SER A 269 4.57 20.71 -11.12
N VAL A 270 4.17 20.59 -9.85
CA VAL A 270 5.11 20.46 -8.73
C VAL A 270 5.51 19.00 -8.63
N HIS A 271 6.76 18.70 -8.97
CA HIS A 271 7.32 17.36 -8.86
C HIS A 271 7.96 17.24 -7.48
N SER A 272 7.71 16.14 -6.78
CA SER A 272 8.41 15.80 -5.56
C SER A 272 8.75 14.32 -5.60
N ASP A 273 10.04 14.03 -5.59
CA ASP A 273 10.55 12.67 -5.58
C ASP A 273 10.47 12.11 -4.16
N VAL A 274 9.71 11.03 -3.99
CA VAL A 274 9.79 10.20 -2.79
C VAL A 274 10.65 9.00 -3.16
N GLU A 275 11.95 9.12 -2.92
CA GLU A 275 12.87 8.00 -3.06
C GLU A 275 12.65 7.07 -1.87
N LEU A 276 11.93 5.97 -2.08
CA LEU A 276 11.89 4.84 -1.14
C LEU A 276 13.22 4.10 -1.30
N GLY A 277 14.28 4.68 -0.75
CA GLY A 277 15.64 4.17 -0.91
C GLY A 277 15.76 2.71 -0.42
N PRO A 278 16.73 1.94 -0.95
CA PRO A 278 17.07 0.64 -0.41
C PRO A 278 17.70 0.83 0.98
N GLY A 279 16.87 0.75 2.02
CA GLY A 279 17.33 0.75 3.39
C GLY A 279 17.79 -0.65 3.81
N ALA A 280 19.09 -0.74 4.12
CA ALA A 280 19.86 -1.86 4.67
C ALA A 280 20.53 -2.79 3.64
N GLN A 281 21.83 -2.52 3.41
CA GLN A 281 22.85 -3.56 3.28
C GLN A 281 22.99 -4.31 4.60
#